data_AF-A0A537TB18-F1
#
_entry.id   AF-A0A537TB18-F1
#
_cell.length_a   1.000
_cell.length_b   1.000
_cell.length_c   1.000
_cell.angle_alpha   90.00
_cell.angle_beta   90.00
_cell.angle_gamma   90.00
#
_symmetry.space_group_name_H-M   'P 1'
#
loop_
_entity.id
_entity.type
_entity.pdbx_description
1 polymer ?
#
loop_
_entity_poly.entity_id
_entity_poly.type
_entity_poly.pdbx_seq_one_letter_code
_entity_poly.pdbx_strand_id
1 'polypeptide(L)'
;MATAQATSWTSAKIPGEQNRAVQGCADDAQNPGDWFCIVIRCDRPGSPLSLYVSAPGPDIHGDVKLIVDEQSFSVSLPASLKSPLPLSSRAEALPYAALDAMKAGSAISVQGLQVQAPYNRISLENSRKAIERVEWACEAPYPGPTRFWRRIVRRLRFL
;
A
#
# COMPACT_ATOMS: atom_id res chain seq x y z
N MET A 1 -22.40 -10.59 -21.18
CA MET A 1 -20.94 -10.50 -20.96
C MET A 1 -20.74 -9.89 -19.59
N ALA A 2 -20.29 -10.68 -18.61
CA ALA A 2 -20.01 -10.16 -17.28
C ALA A 2 -18.69 -9.38 -17.36
N THR A 3 -18.74 -8.06 -17.20
CA THR A 3 -17.56 -7.25 -16.94
C THR A 3 -17.00 -7.69 -15.58
N ALA A 4 -15.87 -8.40 -15.58
CA ALA A 4 -15.09 -8.58 -14.38
C ALA A 4 -14.83 -7.18 -13.81
N GLN A 5 -15.45 -6.87 -12.67
CA GLN A 5 -15.20 -5.60 -11.99
C GLN A 5 -13.76 -5.66 -11.50
N ALA A 6 -12.91 -4.79 -12.07
CA ALA A 6 -11.58 -4.56 -11.53
C ALA A 6 -11.70 -4.26 -10.03
N THR A 7 -10.88 -4.92 -9.24
CA THR A 7 -10.85 -4.79 -7.79
C THR A 7 -10.22 -3.43 -7.48
N SER A 8 -11.10 -2.45 -7.34
CA SER A 8 -10.75 -1.08 -7.01
C SER A 8 -9.79 -1.00 -5.81
N TRP A 9 -8.89 -0.02 -5.77
CA TRP A 9 -8.06 0.22 -4.59
C TRP A 9 -8.93 0.52 -3.38
N THR A 10 -8.65 -0.18 -2.28
CA THR A 10 -9.44 -0.11 -1.04
C THR A 10 -8.54 0.13 0.16
N SER A 11 -9.14 0.49 1.30
CA SER A 11 -8.43 0.40 2.58
C SER A 11 -7.88 -1.02 2.75
N ALA A 12 -6.66 -1.12 3.29
CA ALA A 12 -6.04 -2.43 3.48
C ALA A 12 -6.95 -3.32 4.34
N LYS A 13 -7.18 -4.56 3.89
CA LYS A 13 -7.97 -5.58 4.59
C LYS A 13 -7.14 -6.27 5.68
N ILE A 14 -6.25 -5.51 6.31
CA ILE A 14 -5.34 -5.96 7.36
C ILE A 14 -5.83 -5.34 8.68
N PRO A 15 -6.07 -6.14 9.74
CA PRO A 15 -6.56 -5.63 11.01
C PRO A 15 -5.69 -4.50 11.57
N GLY A 16 -6.28 -3.34 11.84
CA GLY A 16 -5.60 -2.18 12.41
C GLY A 16 -4.94 -1.25 11.38
N GLU A 17 -5.04 -1.54 10.09
CA GLU A 17 -4.39 -0.76 9.01
C GLU A 17 -5.37 0.09 8.18
N GLN A 18 -6.68 0.00 8.43
CA GLN A 18 -7.72 0.53 7.54
C GLN A 18 -7.66 2.06 7.28
N ASN A 19 -7.05 2.82 8.19
CA ASN A 19 -6.93 4.28 8.12
C ASN A 19 -5.53 4.77 7.74
N ARG A 20 -4.56 3.86 7.59
CA ARG A 20 -3.14 4.20 7.33
C ARG A 20 -2.53 3.41 6.18
N ALA A 21 -3.30 2.53 5.56
CA ALA A 21 -2.88 1.69 4.46
C ALA A 21 -4.00 1.53 3.43
N VAL A 22 -3.61 1.51 2.17
CA VAL A 22 -4.47 1.13 1.04
C VAL A 22 -3.81 -0.01 0.28
N GLN A 23 -4.64 -0.84 -0.35
CA GLN A 23 -4.19 -1.96 -1.15
C GLN A 23 -4.88 -1.97 -2.51
N GLY A 24 -4.10 -2.29 -3.54
CA GLY A 24 -4.58 -2.77 -4.83
C GLY A 24 -4.11 -4.21 -5.00
N CYS A 25 -4.96 -5.08 -5.52
CA CYS A 25 -4.64 -6.48 -5.75
C CYS A 25 -4.88 -6.83 -7.21
N ALA A 26 -4.14 -7.80 -7.71
CA ALA A 26 -4.26 -8.25 -9.09
C ALA A 26 -5.67 -8.81 -9.29
N ASP A 27 -6.25 -8.39 -10.40
CA ASP A 27 -7.55 -8.88 -10.81
C ASP A 27 -7.39 -10.31 -11.32
N ASP A 28 -8.42 -11.12 -11.10
CA ASP A 28 -8.53 -12.48 -11.62
C ASP A 28 -7.64 -13.56 -10.98
N ALA A 29 -7.27 -13.48 -9.69
CA ALA A 29 -6.70 -14.64 -8.99
C ALA A 29 -7.65 -15.86 -9.08
N GLN A 30 -7.38 -16.79 -10.00
CA GLN A 30 -8.30 -17.90 -10.30
C GLN A 30 -8.23 -19.01 -9.24
N ASN A 31 -7.07 -19.20 -8.60
CA ASN A 31 -6.87 -20.21 -7.57
C ASN A 31 -6.52 -19.57 -6.21
N PRO A 32 -6.95 -20.19 -5.10
CA PRO A 32 -6.43 -19.86 -3.78
C PRO A 32 -4.90 -20.00 -3.76
N GLY A 33 -4.21 -18.90 -3.48
CA GLY A 33 -2.75 -18.86 -3.55
C GLY A 33 -2.16 -18.30 -4.85
N ASP A 34 -2.98 -17.77 -5.76
CA ASP A 34 -2.52 -17.05 -6.96
C ASP A 34 -2.89 -15.56 -6.88
N TRP A 35 -2.59 -14.92 -5.74
CA TRP A 35 -2.91 -13.50 -5.52
C TRP A 35 -1.65 -12.67 -5.37
N PHE A 36 -1.75 -11.40 -5.76
CA PHE A 36 -0.67 -10.44 -5.63
C PHE A 36 -1.28 -9.09 -5.25
N CYS A 37 -0.73 -8.42 -4.23
CA CYS A 37 -1.19 -7.11 -3.80
C CYS A 37 -0.03 -6.17 -3.58
N ILE A 38 -0.25 -4.89 -3.91
CA ILE A 38 0.60 -3.78 -3.48
C ILE A 38 -0.13 -3.06 -2.35
N VAL A 39 0.58 -2.82 -1.25
CA VAL A 39 0.08 -2.03 -0.12
C VAL A 39 0.92 -0.77 0.02
N ILE A 40 0.25 0.37 0.09
CA ILE A 40 0.86 1.68 0.35
C ILE A 40 0.41 2.15 1.73
N ARG A 41 1.37 2.42 2.63
CA ARG A 41 1.12 2.86 4.00
C ARG A 41 2.25 3.71 4.55
N CYS A 42 1.99 4.52 5.55
CA CYS A 42 3.07 5.04 6.40
C CYS A 42 3.39 4.05 7.53
N ASP A 43 4.66 3.89 7.86
CA ASP A 43 5.09 3.05 8.98
C ASP A 43 4.61 3.60 10.32
N ARG A 44 4.58 4.94 10.44
CA ARG A 44 4.14 5.70 11.61
C ARG A 44 3.49 7.01 11.15
N PRO A 45 2.56 7.59 11.91
CA PRO A 45 2.05 8.92 11.57
C PRO A 45 3.17 9.95 11.51
N GLY A 46 3.16 10.78 10.46
CA GLY A 46 4.19 11.73 10.08
C GLY A 46 5.33 11.16 9.24
N SER A 47 5.35 9.85 8.94
CA SER A 47 6.39 9.26 8.08
C SER A 47 6.00 9.31 6.61
N PRO A 48 6.99 9.32 5.69
CA PRO A 48 6.73 9.07 4.27
C PRO A 48 6.00 7.74 4.05
N LEU A 49 5.37 7.62 2.88
CA LEU A 49 4.75 6.37 2.45
C LEU A 49 5.81 5.34 2.08
N SER A 50 5.54 4.11 2.49
CA SER A 50 6.29 2.89 2.21
C SER A 50 5.46 2.02 1.25
N LEU A 51 6.15 1.30 0.38
CA LEU A 51 5.57 0.27 -0.47
C LEU A 51 5.83 -1.11 0.11
N TYR A 52 4.78 -1.93 0.08
CA TYR A 52 4.85 -3.33 0.43
C TYR A 52 4.27 -4.15 -0.71
N VAL A 53 4.87 -5.32 -0.90
CA VAL A 53 4.43 -6.30 -1.86
C VAL A 53 3.97 -7.53 -1.10
N SER A 54 2.74 -7.97 -1.33
CA SER A 54 2.14 -9.09 -0.64
C SER A 54 1.73 -10.17 -1.63
N ALA A 55 2.16 -11.40 -1.38
CA ALA A 55 1.92 -12.55 -2.21
C ALA A 55 1.97 -13.82 -1.35
N PRO A 56 1.35 -14.91 -1.79
CA PRO A 56 1.47 -16.21 -1.15
C PRO A 56 2.87 -16.79 -1.36
N GLY A 57 3.36 -17.53 -0.36
CA GLY A 57 4.68 -18.14 -0.38
C GLY A 57 5.68 -17.43 0.55
N PRO A 58 6.99 -17.66 0.35
CA PRO A 58 8.03 -17.07 1.18
C PRO A 58 8.14 -15.56 0.94
N ASP A 59 8.82 -14.87 1.86
CA ASP A 59 9.15 -13.46 1.68
C ASP A 59 9.87 -13.24 0.35
N ILE A 60 9.41 -12.22 -0.37
CA ILE A 60 9.98 -11.79 -1.64
C ILE A 60 11.23 -10.96 -1.35
N HIS A 61 12.31 -11.26 -2.07
CA HIS A 61 13.57 -10.52 -1.98
C HIS A 61 14.16 -10.21 -3.35
N GLY A 62 14.97 -9.15 -3.41
CA GLY A 62 15.70 -8.73 -4.60
C GLY A 62 15.09 -7.53 -5.32
N ASP A 63 15.58 -7.27 -6.53
CA ASP A 63 15.15 -6.13 -7.33
C ASP A 63 13.90 -6.47 -8.14
N VAL A 64 12.89 -5.63 -8.00
CA VAL A 64 11.59 -5.74 -8.65
C VAL A 64 11.37 -4.52 -9.52
N LYS A 65 10.78 -4.72 -10.69
CA LYS A 65 10.35 -3.62 -11.56
C LYS A 65 8.85 -3.44 -11.44
N LEU A 66 8.46 -2.23 -11.06
CA LEU A 66 7.10 -1.73 -11.17
C LEU A 66 6.96 -1.05 -12.52
N ILE A 67 5.99 -1.48 -13.32
CA ILE A 67 5.69 -0.87 -14.62
C ILE A 67 4.28 -0.29 -14.54
N VAL A 68 4.19 1.03 -14.44
CA VAL A 68 2.92 1.76 -14.44
C VAL A 68 2.67 2.26 -15.85
N ASP A 69 1.65 1.70 -16.49
CA ASP A 69 1.41 1.84 -17.93
C ASP A 69 2.68 1.53 -18.76
N GLU A 70 3.44 2.55 -19.19
CA GLU A 70 4.70 2.40 -19.95
C GLU A 70 5.95 2.84 -19.15
N GLN A 71 5.77 3.35 -17.93
CA GLN A 71 6.85 3.87 -17.10
C GLN A 71 7.40 2.78 -16.18
N SER A 72 8.72 2.58 -16.17
CA SER A 72 9.38 1.56 -15.36
C SER A 72 10.13 2.15 -14.17
N PHE A 73 9.93 1.58 -13.00
CA PHE A 73 10.54 1.97 -11.74
C PHE A 73 11.16 0.74 -11.06
N SER A 74 12.44 0.82 -10.71
CA SER A 74 13.12 -0.23 -9.95
C SER A 74 12.91 -0.03 -8.45
N VAL A 75 12.60 -1.12 -7.74
CA VAL A 75 12.38 -1.15 -6.30
C VAL A 75 13.08 -2.37 -5.72
N SER A 76 13.87 -2.17 -4.67
CA SER A 76 14.59 -3.26 -4.00
C SER A 76 13.81 -3.74 -2.76
N LEU A 77 13.69 -5.06 -2.59
CA LEU A 77 13.06 -5.74 -1.47
C LEU A 77 14.14 -6.47 -0.65
N PRO A 78 14.77 -5.82 0.35
CA PRO A 78 15.84 -6.44 1.12
C PRO A 78 15.30 -7.44 2.15
N ALA A 79 16.02 -8.56 2.35
CA ALA A 79 15.63 -9.59 3.32
C ALA A 79 15.71 -9.14 4.80
N SER A 80 16.46 -8.08 5.08
CA SER A 80 16.61 -7.54 6.44
C SER A 80 15.42 -6.70 6.90
N LEU A 81 14.62 -6.17 5.98
CA LEU A 81 13.46 -5.34 6.33
C LEU A 81 12.24 -6.21 6.60
N LYS A 82 12.03 -6.52 7.89
CA LYS A 82 10.81 -7.22 8.33
C LYS A 82 9.59 -6.34 8.06
N SER A 83 8.60 -6.92 7.39
CA SER A 83 7.30 -6.32 7.24
C SER A 83 6.47 -6.49 8.51
N PRO A 84 5.74 -5.45 8.97
CA PRO A 84 4.71 -5.60 10.00
C PRO A 84 3.40 -6.19 9.43
N LEU A 85 3.27 -6.26 8.10
CA LEU A 85 2.12 -6.83 7.42
C LEU A 85 2.36 -8.33 7.19
N PRO A 86 1.32 -9.18 7.34
CA PRO A 86 1.43 -10.61 7.07
C PRO A 86 1.73 -10.87 5.58
N LEU A 87 2.53 -11.91 5.29
CA LEU A 87 2.84 -12.38 3.92
C LEU A 87 3.23 -11.23 2.98
N SER A 88 4.08 -10.33 3.48
CA SER A 88 4.43 -9.10 2.78
C SER A 88 5.92 -8.82 2.92
N SER A 89 6.52 -8.32 1.85
CA SER A 89 7.88 -7.79 1.83
C SER A 89 7.86 -6.28 1.73
N ARG A 90 8.72 -5.62 2.50
CA ARG A 90 8.87 -4.18 2.48
C ARG A 90 9.90 -3.76 1.44
N ALA A 91 9.54 -2.79 0.60
CA ALA A 91 10.50 -2.10 -0.26
C ALA A 91 11.43 -1.20 0.56
N GLU A 92 12.71 -1.16 0.19
CA GLU A 92 13.70 -0.26 0.78
C GLU A 92 13.27 1.21 0.63
N ALA A 93 12.78 1.57 -0.55
CA ALA A 93 12.24 2.88 -0.85
C ALA A 93 11.07 2.79 -1.84
N LEU A 94 10.15 3.75 -1.74
CA LEU A 94 9.13 4.03 -2.74
C LEU A 94 9.55 5.29 -3.52
N PRO A 95 9.96 5.18 -4.79
CA PRO A 95 10.28 6.35 -5.60
C PRO A 95 9.05 7.26 -5.73
N TYR A 96 9.20 8.57 -5.46
CA TYR A 96 8.09 9.53 -5.57
C TYR A 96 7.44 9.52 -6.96
N ALA A 97 8.25 9.41 -8.02
CA ALA A 97 7.75 9.30 -9.38
C ALA A 97 6.90 8.03 -9.61
N ALA A 98 7.22 6.92 -8.95
CA ALA A 98 6.41 5.71 -9.02
C ALA A 98 5.06 5.91 -8.32
N LEU A 99 5.04 6.57 -7.16
CA LEU A 99 3.81 6.91 -6.44
C LEU A 99 2.92 7.86 -7.26
N ASP A 100 3.50 8.89 -7.87
CA ASP A 100 2.76 9.82 -8.74
C ASP A 100 2.22 9.12 -10.00
N ALA A 101 3.02 8.24 -10.61
CA ALA A 101 2.57 7.40 -11.71
C ALA A 101 1.40 6.50 -11.27
N MET A 102 1.47 5.87 -10.10
CA MET A 102 0.37 5.05 -9.57
C MET A 102 -0.92 5.85 -9.37
N LYS A 103 -0.84 7.13 -8.98
CA LYS A 103 -1.99 8.04 -8.83
C LYS A 103 -2.56 8.53 -10.18
N ALA A 104 -1.81 8.46 -11.27
CA ALA A 104 -2.21 8.98 -12.57
C ALA A 104 -2.49 7.91 -13.63
N GLY A 105 -1.90 6.72 -13.46
CA GLY A 105 -1.93 5.65 -14.44
C GLY A 105 -3.20 4.82 -14.42
N SER A 106 -3.28 3.89 -15.38
CA SER A 106 -4.42 2.99 -15.56
C SER A 106 -4.19 1.60 -15.00
N ALA A 107 -2.95 1.11 -15.05
CA ALA A 107 -2.57 -0.15 -14.44
C ALA A 107 -1.10 -0.19 -14.02
N ILE A 108 -0.80 -1.05 -13.06
CA ILE A 108 0.57 -1.38 -12.66
C ILE A 108 0.81 -2.87 -12.87
N SER A 109 1.94 -3.22 -13.45
CA SER A 109 2.42 -4.59 -13.54
C SER A 109 3.75 -4.75 -12.82
N VAL A 110 4.00 -5.94 -12.31
CA VAL A 110 5.21 -6.23 -11.54
C VAL A 110 6.02 -7.32 -12.23
N GLN A 111 7.33 -7.08 -12.37
CA GLN A 111 8.30 -8.00 -12.94
C GLN A 111 9.43 -8.29 -11.96
N GLY A 112 10.08 -9.43 -12.12
CA GLY A 112 11.13 -9.91 -11.20
C GLY A 112 10.59 -10.75 -10.04
N LEU A 113 9.29 -11.03 -10.03
CA LEU A 113 8.63 -11.94 -9.11
C LEU A 113 8.26 -13.24 -9.81
N GLN A 114 8.07 -14.31 -9.05
CA GLN A 114 7.53 -15.59 -9.54
C GLN A 114 6.04 -15.52 -9.90
N VAL A 115 5.45 -14.32 -9.93
CA VAL A 115 4.05 -14.08 -10.28
C VAL A 115 3.94 -13.95 -11.80
N GLN A 116 3.20 -14.85 -12.43
CA GLN A 116 3.00 -14.87 -13.88
C GLN A 116 1.86 -13.94 -14.30
N ALA A 117 1.89 -13.49 -15.56
CA ALA A 117 0.74 -12.83 -16.16
C ALA A 117 -0.46 -13.80 -16.27
N PRO A 118 -1.71 -13.33 -16.11
CA PRO A 118 -2.13 -11.95 -15.88
C PRO A 118 -2.08 -11.49 -14.41
N TYR A 119 -1.76 -12.39 -13.47
CA TYR A 119 -1.81 -12.15 -12.02
C TYR A 119 -0.74 -11.19 -11.49
N ASN A 120 0.16 -10.74 -12.34
CA ASN A 120 1.15 -9.72 -12.03
C ASN A 120 0.68 -8.29 -12.35
N ARG A 121 -0.57 -8.10 -12.79
CA ARG A 121 -1.14 -6.81 -13.17
C ARG A 121 -2.29 -6.42 -12.24
N ILE A 122 -2.27 -5.17 -11.77
CA ILE A 122 -3.24 -4.56 -10.88
C ILE A 122 -3.84 -3.34 -11.59
N SER A 123 -5.17 -3.22 -11.59
CA SER A 123 -5.84 -1.99 -12.04
C SER A 123 -5.52 -0.82 -11.12
N LEU A 124 -5.24 0.35 -11.69
CA LEU A 124 -5.09 1.60 -10.94
C LEU A 124 -6.39 2.42 -10.91
N GLU A 125 -7.52 1.82 -11.31
CA GLU A 125 -8.82 2.44 -11.12
C GLU A 125 -9.00 2.86 -9.66
N ASN A 126 -9.39 4.12 -9.44
CA ASN A 126 -9.57 4.80 -8.16
C ASN A 126 -8.33 4.94 -7.25
N SER A 127 -7.15 4.50 -7.69
CA SER A 127 -5.90 4.50 -6.91
C SER A 127 -5.58 5.88 -6.35
N ARG A 128 -5.74 6.94 -7.15
CA ARG A 128 -5.49 8.34 -6.76
C ARG A 128 -6.17 8.69 -5.45
N LYS A 129 -7.50 8.54 -5.43
CA LYS A 129 -8.34 8.89 -4.29
C LYS A 129 -8.01 8.04 -3.06
N ALA A 130 -7.60 6.79 -3.26
CA ALA A 130 -7.20 5.89 -2.19
C ALA A 130 -5.85 6.31 -1.59
N ILE A 131 -4.85 6.52 -2.44
CA ILE A 131 -3.49 6.90 -2.04
C ILE A 131 -3.49 8.27 -1.35
N GLU A 132 -4.14 9.29 -1.94
CA GLU A 132 -4.23 10.65 -1.37
C GLU A 132 -4.88 10.65 0.02
N ARG A 133 -5.85 9.76 0.27
CA ARG A 133 -6.45 9.61 1.60
C ARG A 133 -5.43 9.15 2.64
N VAL A 134 -4.55 8.22 2.26
CA VAL A 134 -3.50 7.73 3.15
C VAL A 134 -2.38 8.75 3.28
N GLU A 135 -1.98 9.44 2.20
CA GLU A 135 -1.06 10.59 2.27
C GLU A 135 -1.53 11.59 3.34
N TRP A 136 -2.80 12.02 3.26
CA TRP A 136 -3.37 12.96 4.23
C TRP A 136 -3.42 12.42 5.66
N ALA A 137 -3.82 11.15 5.84
CA ALA A 137 -3.86 10.52 7.16
C ALA A 137 -2.46 10.33 7.76
N CYS A 138 -1.46 10.14 6.91
CA CYS A 138 -0.06 9.98 7.29
C CYS A 138 0.61 11.33 7.58
N GLU A 139 0.23 12.41 6.91
CA GLU A 139 0.70 13.77 7.22
C GLU A 139 0.12 14.31 8.53
N ALA A 140 -1.03 13.80 8.97
CA ALA A 140 -1.65 14.21 10.21
C ALA A 140 -0.71 13.97 11.41
N PRO A 141 -0.37 15.01 12.21
CA PRO A 141 0.46 14.84 13.40
C PRO A 141 -0.19 13.83 14.35
N TYR A 142 0.61 12.89 14.88
CA TYR A 142 0.15 11.99 15.94
C TYR A 142 -0.49 12.83 17.05
N PRO A 143 -1.71 12.52 17.53
CA PRO A 143 -2.30 13.26 18.63
C PRO A 143 -1.42 13.05 19.86
N GLY A 144 -0.54 14.02 20.13
CA GLY A 144 0.33 13.98 21.30
C GLY A 144 -0.48 13.93 22.59
N PRO A 145 0.13 13.50 23.71
CA PRO A 145 -0.53 13.42 25.01
C PRO A 145 -1.14 14.76 25.46
N THR A 146 -0.68 15.88 24.90
CA THR A 146 -1.22 17.22 25.09
C THR A 146 -2.70 17.37 24.74
N ARG A 147 -3.25 16.63 23.77
CA ARG A 147 -4.71 16.67 23.47
C ARG A 147 -5.54 15.96 24.54
N PHE A 148 -5.02 14.87 25.10
CA PHE A 148 -5.66 14.15 26.22
C PHE A 148 -5.69 15.02 27.48
N TRP A 149 -4.56 15.64 27.83
CA TRP A 149 -4.48 16.56 28.98
C TRP A 149 -5.31 17.83 28.80
N ARG A 150 -5.38 18.42 27.60
CA ARG A 150 -6.29 19.56 27.35
C ARG A 150 -7.77 19.21 27.57
N ARG A 151 -8.17 17.95 27.34
CA ARG A 151 -9.55 17.49 27.54
C ARG A 151 -9.86 17.29 29.03
N ILE A 152 -8.89 16.83 29.81
CA ILE A 152 -9.00 16.68 31.27
C ILE A 152 -9.03 18.03 31.97
N VAL A 153 -8.11 18.94 31.63
CA VAL A 153 -8.04 20.28 32.23
C VAL A 153 -9.30 21.11 31.94
N ARG A 154 -9.93 20.93 30.77
CA ARG A 154 -11.21 21.57 30.45
C ARG A 154 -12.38 21.01 31.28
N ARG A 155 -12.36 19.76 31.71
CA ARG A 155 -13.40 19.19 32.58
C ARG A 155 -13.23 19.59 34.05
N LEU A 156 -12.01 19.85 34.49
CA LEU A 156 -11.70 20.31 35.85
C LEU A 156 -11.94 21.81 36.08
N ARG A 157 -12.17 22.61 35.02
CA ARG A 157 -12.56 24.03 35.12
C ARG A 157 -14.07 24.27 35.27
N PHE A 158 -14.87 23.20 35.26
CA PHE A 158 -16.33 23.25 35.42
C PHE A 158 -16.82 22.52 36.70
N LEU A 159 -15.92 22.33 37.67
CA LEU A 159 -16.21 21.88 39.03
C LEU A 159 -15.79 22.96 40.03
#